data_AF-A0A7K2YE71-F1
#
_entry.id   AF-A0A7K2YE71-F1
#
_cell.length_a   1.000
_cell.length_b   1.000
_cell.length_c   1.000
_cell.angle_alpha   90.00
_cell.angle_beta   90.00
_cell.angle_gamma   90.00
#
_symmetry.space_group_name_H-M   'P 1'
#
loop_
_entity.id
_entity.type
_entity.pdbx_description
1 polymer ?
#
loop_
_entity_poly.entity_id
_entity_poly.type
_entity_poly.pdbx_seq_one_letter_code
_entity_poly.pdbx_strand_id
1 'polypeptide(L)' 'GADAVKLFPASQWTPASLRDMRAALPQIPFVPTGGITPAQAPDWIAAGAIAVGMGASLTAGTPSEATSRVAELLAALA' A
#
# COMPACT_ATOMS: atom_id res chain seq x y z
N GLY A 1 -9.69 15.60 13.42
CA GLY A 1 -8.33 15.02 13.28
C GLY A 1 -8.06 14.78 11.81
N ALA A 2 -7.07 13.96 11.45
CA ALA A 2 -6.85 13.54 10.07
C ALA A 2 -7.69 12.29 9.75
N ASP A 3 -8.29 12.24 8.57
CA ASP A 3 -9.09 11.08 8.12
C ASP A 3 -8.23 9.89 7.68
N ALA A 4 -6.95 10.14 7.38
CA ALA A 4 -5.93 9.16 7.01
C ALA A 4 -4.53 9.71 7.28
N VAL A 5 -3.59 8.83 7.64
CA VAL A 5 -2.18 9.18 7.84
C VAL A 5 -1.30 8.42 6.87
N LYS A 6 -0.54 9.16 6.06
CA LYS A 6 0.43 8.59 5.13
C LYS A 6 1.67 8.10 5.90
N LEU A 7 1.98 6.81 5.77
CA LEU A 7 3.23 6.23 6.25
C LEU A 7 4.24 6.24 5.10
N PHE A 8 5.18 7.18 5.14
CA PHE A 8 6.16 7.39 4.08
C PHE A 8 7.57 7.64 4.65
N PRO A 9 8.62 7.05 4.07
CA PRO A 9 8.58 6.07 2.96
C PRO A 9 8.29 4.65 3.48
N ALA A 10 7.32 3.95 2.88
CA ALA A 10 6.96 2.59 3.27
C ALA A 10 8.09 1.58 3.04
N SER A 11 9.05 1.87 2.15
CA SER A 11 10.24 1.04 1.91
C SER A 11 11.18 0.90 3.12
N GLN A 12 11.03 1.74 4.15
CA GLN A 12 11.78 1.60 5.41
C GLN A 12 11.05 0.76 6.46
N TRP A 13 9.85 0.27 6.13
CA TRP A 13 8.97 -0.43 7.05
C TRP A 13 8.52 -1.76 6.44
N THR A 14 7.86 -2.56 7.26
CA THR A 14 7.27 -3.84 6.83
C THR A 14 5.78 -3.88 7.21
N PRO A 15 4.99 -4.79 6.61
CA PRO A 15 3.63 -5.06 7.08
C PRO A 15 3.55 -5.43 8.57
N ALA A 16 4.59 -6.06 9.14
CA ALA A 16 4.67 -6.30 10.58
C ALA A 16 4.79 -5.00 11.38
N SER A 17 5.66 -4.08 10.94
CA SER A 17 5.78 -2.75 11.57
C SER A 17 4.44 -1.99 11.57
N LEU A 18 3.64 -2.12 10.50
CA LEU A 18 2.31 -1.53 10.47
C LEU A 18 1.36 -2.15 11.50
N ARG A 19 1.41 -3.48 11.70
CA ARG A 19 0.60 -4.14 12.74
C ARG A 19 0.98 -3.63 14.13
N ASP A 20 2.26 -3.44 14.41
CA ASP A 20 2.73 -2.90 15.68
C ASP A 20 2.27 -1.44 15.88
N MET A 21 2.38 -0.62 14.84
CA MET A 21 1.86 0.76 14.85
C MET A 21 0.36 0.81 15.11
N ARG A 22 -0.42 -0.07 14.47
CA ARG A 22 -1.87 -0.16 14.68
C ARG A 22 -2.21 -0.68 16.08
N ALA A 23 -1.41 -1.56 16.67
CA ALA A 23 -1.61 -1.99 18.05
C ALA A 23 -1.40 -0.82 19.03
N ALA A 24 -0.40 0.04 18.77
CA ALA A 24 -0.13 1.23 19.58
C ALA A 24 -1.12 2.38 19.33
N LEU A 25 -1.61 2.52 18.08
CA LEU A 25 -2.43 3.64 17.62
C LEU A 25 -3.64 3.11 16.81
N PRO A 26 -4.57 2.37 17.44
CA PRO A 26 -5.65 1.66 16.74
C PRO A 26 -6.65 2.57 16.03
N GLN A 27 -6.74 3.83 16.46
CA GLN A 27 -7.60 4.85 15.87
C GLN A 27 -7.03 5.47 14.59
N ILE A 28 -5.76 5.21 14.24
CA ILE A 28 -5.12 5.83 13.08
C ILE A 28 -5.29 4.94 11.84
N PRO A 29 -5.99 5.42 10.80
CA PRO A 29 -6.03 4.76 9.50
C PRO A 29 -4.77 5.08 8.70
N PHE A 30 -3.90 4.08 8.53
CA PHE A 30 -2.63 4.24 7.83
C PHE A 30 -2.74 3.96 6.33
N VAL A 31 -2.02 4.77 5.54
CA VAL A 31 -1.83 4.63 4.09
C VAL A 31 -0.33 4.53 3.79
N PRO A 32 0.26 3.33 3.83
CA PRO A 32 1.66 3.10 3.45
C PRO A 32 1.89 3.51 1.99
N THR A 33 2.94 4.28 1.74
CA THR A 33 3.27 4.76 0.39
C THR A 33 4.78 4.86 0.22
N GLY A 34 5.25 4.58 -1.00
CA GLY A 34 6.67 4.76 -1.38
C GLY A 34 7.43 3.43 -1.32
N GLY A 35 7.79 2.93 -2.51
CA GLY A 35 8.53 1.67 -2.66
C GLY A 35 7.69 0.39 -2.59
N ILE A 36 6.35 0.48 -2.55
CA ILE A 36 5.46 -0.68 -2.61
C ILE A 36 5.26 -1.10 -4.07
N THR A 37 5.31 -2.41 -4.33
CA THR A 37 4.99 -3.01 -5.63
C THR A 37 3.60 -3.65 -5.64
N PRO A 38 3.00 -3.90 -6.81
CA PRO A 38 1.72 -4.61 -6.90
C PRO A 38 1.70 -5.95 -6.17
N ALA A 39 2.80 -6.72 -6.24
CA ALA A 39 2.93 -8.01 -5.57
C ALA A 39 2.95 -7.90 -4.03
N GLN A 40 3.37 -6.76 -3.47
CA GLN A 40 3.44 -6.54 -2.03
C GLN A 40 2.15 -5.92 -1.46
N ALA A 41 1.31 -5.32 -2.32
CA ALA A 41 0.10 -4.62 -1.88
C ALA A 41 -0.84 -5.50 -1.03
N PRO A 42 -1.10 -6.79 -1.35
CA PRO A 42 -1.95 -7.64 -0.52
C PRO A 42 -1.47 -7.77 0.93
N ASP A 43 -0.16 -7.89 1.15
CA ASP A 43 0.40 -8.04 2.50
C ASP A 43 0.19 -6.79 3.38
N TRP A 44 0.29 -5.61 2.77
CA TRP A 44 0.03 -4.34 3.47
C TRP A 44 -1.45 -4.16 3.81
N ILE A 45 -2.35 -4.54 2.90
CA ILE A 45 -3.80 -4.55 3.16
C ILE A 45 -4.13 -5.56 4.26
N ALA A 46 -3.56 -6.77 4.23
CA ALA A 46 -3.73 -7.79 5.26
C ALA A 46 -3.18 -7.36 6.64
N ALA A 47 -2.14 -6.52 6.68
CA ALA A 47 -1.67 -5.87 7.92
C ALA A 47 -2.64 -4.78 8.46
N GLY A 48 -3.65 -4.43 7.67
CA GLY A 48 -4.71 -3.48 8.01
C GLY A 48 -4.41 -2.05 7.60
N ALA A 49 -3.59 -1.84 6.56
CA ALA A 49 -3.62 -0.58 5.84
C ALA A 49 -5.01 -0.36 5.23
N ILE A 50 -5.52 0.87 5.30
CA ILE A 50 -6.82 1.19 4.68
C ILE A 50 -6.70 1.42 3.17
N ALA A 51 -5.49 1.71 2.70
CA ALA A 51 -5.11 1.84 1.30
C ALA A 51 -3.59 1.74 1.18
N VAL A 52 -3.09 1.51 -0.03
CA VAL A 52 -1.65 1.54 -0.34
C VAL A 52 -1.37 2.49 -1.50
N GLY A 53 -0.31 3.29 -1.37
CA GLY A 53 0.14 4.19 -2.42
C GLY A 53 1.30 3.59 -3.21
N MET A 54 1.08 3.41 -4.52
CA MET A 54 2.09 2.93 -5.47
C MET A 54 2.42 4.01 -6.50
N GLY A 55 3.71 4.13 -6.84
CA GLY A 55 4.20 5.10 -7.82
C GLY A 55 4.54 4.43 -9.15
N ALA A 56 5.77 4.65 -9.61
CA ALA A 56 6.29 4.08 -10.85
C ALA A 56 6.16 2.53 -10.94
N SER A 57 6.17 1.83 -9.80
CA SER A 57 5.92 0.38 -9.74
C SER A 57 4.57 -0.03 -10.35
N LEU A 58 3.58 0.86 -10.34
CA LEU A 58 2.28 0.66 -10.96
C LEU A 58 2.18 1.39 -12.31
N THR A 59 2.73 2.60 -12.41
CA THR A 59 2.44 3.52 -13.53
C THR A 59 3.55 3.66 -14.59
N ALA A 60 4.75 3.08 -14.40
CA ALA A 60 5.85 3.25 -15.35
C ALA A 60 5.60 2.60 -16.72
N GLY A 61 6.04 3.24 -17.80
CA GLY A 61 5.83 2.76 -19.16
C GLY A 61 4.57 3.36 -19.80
N THR A 62 3.98 2.65 -20.75
CA THR A 62 2.83 3.09 -21.52
C THR A 62 1.52 2.99 -20.71
N PRO A 63 0.48 3.75 -21.10
CA PRO A 63 -0.85 3.62 -20.48
C PRO A 63 -1.42 2.19 -20.52
N SER A 64 -1.14 1.42 -21.58
CA SER A 64 -1.60 0.04 -21.71
C SER A 64 -0.92 -0.87 -20.68
N GLU A 65 0.39 -0.74 -20.48
CA GLU A 65 1.13 -1.53 -19.49
C GLU A 65 0.68 -1.19 -18.06
N ALA A 66 0.42 0.09 -17.77
CA ALA A 66 -0.15 0.50 -16.48
C ALA A 66 -1.55 -0.09 -16.27
N THR A 67 -2.39 -0.10 -17.30
CA THR A 67 -3.73 -0.71 -17.24
C THR A 67 -3.65 -2.21 -16.95
N SER A 68 -2.75 -2.94 -17.63
CA SER A 68 -2.54 -4.37 -17.37
C SER A 68 -2.11 -4.65 -15.93
N ARG A 69 -1.15 -3.87 -15.40
CA ARG A 69 -0.72 -4.03 -14.00
C ARG A 69 -1.82 -3.72 -12.99
N VAL A 70 -2.67 -2.73 -13.27
CA VAL A 70 -3.85 -2.44 -12.43
C VAL A 70 -4.82 -3.62 -12.47
N ALA A 71 -5.11 -4.19 -13.64
CA ALA A 71 -6.00 -5.34 -13.75
C ALA A 71 -5.47 -6.56 -12.99
N GLU A 72 -4.17 -6.86 -13.12
CA GLU A 72 -3.51 -7.94 -12.35
C GLU A 72 -3.57 -7.70 -10.84
N LEU A 73 -3.29 -6.47 -10.39
CA LEU A 73 -3.38 -6.10 -8.98
C LEU A 73 -4.80 -6.27 -8.44
N LEU A 74 -5.82 -5.80 -9.17
CA LEU A 74 -7.21 -5.93 -8.75
C LEU A 74 -7.63 -7.41 -8.69
N ALA A 75 -7.18 -8.24 -9.62
CA ALA A 75 -7.44 -9.68 -9.60
C ALA A 75 -6.75 -10.38 -8.42
N ALA A 76 -5.57 -9.93 -8.00
CA ALA A 76 -4.85 -10.48 -6.84
C ALA A 76 -5.42 -10.04 -5.48
N LEU A 77 -6.27 -9.00 -5.46
CA LEU A 77 -6.92 -8.47 -4.26
C LEU A 77 -8.39 -8.92 -4.11
N ALA A 78 -8.96 -9.58 -5.12
CA ALA A 78 -10.29 -10.17 -5.10
C ALA A 78 -10.28 -11.53 -4.39
#